data_AF-A0A2V6KFG0-F1
#
_entry.id   AF-A0A2V6KFG0-F1
#
_cell.length_a   1.000
_cell.length_b   1.000
_cell.length_c   1.000
_cell.angle_alpha   90.00
_cell.angle_beta   90.00
_cell.angle_gamma   90.00
#
_symmetry.space_group_name_H-M   'P 1'
#
loop_
_entity.id
_entity.type
_entity.pdbx_description
1 polymer ?
#
loop_
_entity_poly.entity_id
_entity_poly.type
_entity_poly.pdbx_seq_one_letter_code
_entity_poly.pdbx_strand_id
1 'polypeptide(L)'
;MAEDVFEQKDNGAQVQVERGAKITIELKENPTTGYRWTIGSIDEALLATEGDEFLPPGQKSPGAGGQRRFFFRAKAEGSTALSLVNKRAWERDDKAVSTFNLTIHIAS
;
A
#
# COMPACT_ATOMS: atom_id res chain seq x y z
N MET A 1 -17.91 -3.23 -9.79
CA MET A 1 -16.83 -2.39 -9.26
C MET A 1 -15.57 -3.20 -9.42
N ALA A 2 -14.60 -2.72 -10.20
CA ALA A 2 -13.31 -3.39 -10.34
C ALA A 2 -12.54 -3.34 -9.01
N GLU A 3 -11.80 -4.41 -8.74
CA GLU A 3 -10.85 -4.50 -7.63
C GLU A 3 -9.49 -4.84 -8.21
N ASP A 4 -8.54 -3.94 -8.03
CA ASP A 4 -7.17 -4.07 -8.49
C ASP A 4 -6.27 -4.34 -7.28
N VAL A 5 -5.53 -5.44 -7.33
CA VAL A 5 -4.64 -5.87 -6.24
C VAL A 5 -3.20 -5.77 -6.71
N PHE A 6 -2.37 -5.08 -5.94
CA PHE A 6 -0.94 -4.91 -6.19
C PHE A 6 -0.13 -5.45 -5.02
N GLU A 7 1.00 -6.07 -5.33
CA GLU A 7 1.88 -6.74 -4.37
C GLU A 7 3.30 -6.17 -4.43
N GLN A 8 4.23 -6.68 -3.61
CA GLN A 8 5.64 -6.31 -3.66
C GLN A 8 6.27 -6.23 -5.07
N LYS A 9 5.89 -7.16 -5.96
CA LYS A 9 6.44 -7.26 -7.32
C LYS A 9 6.07 -6.06 -8.21
N ASP A 10 4.99 -5.35 -7.85
CA ASP A 10 4.46 -4.22 -8.61
C ASP A 10 5.09 -2.88 -8.16
N ASN A 11 6.11 -2.93 -7.30
CA ASN A 11 6.80 -1.73 -6.84
C ASN A 11 7.46 -0.99 -8.00
N GLY A 12 7.13 0.29 -8.15
CA GLY A 12 7.57 1.16 -9.23
C GLY A 12 6.75 1.03 -10.51
N ALA A 13 5.68 0.21 -10.51
CA ALA A 13 4.83 0.05 -11.67
C ALA A 13 3.97 1.29 -11.96
N GLN A 14 3.53 1.37 -13.22
CA GLN A 14 2.51 2.31 -13.67
C GLN A 14 1.28 1.51 -14.07
N VAL A 15 0.12 1.85 -13.52
CA VAL A 15 -1.10 1.07 -13.66
C VAL A 15 -2.25 1.97 -14.06
N GLN A 16 -3.20 1.41 -14.81
CA GLN A 16 -4.42 2.08 -15.18
C GLN A 16 -5.59 1.43 -14.44
N VAL A 17 -6.43 2.25 -13.82
CA VAL A 17 -7.61 1.82 -13.05
C VAL A 17 -8.82 2.67 -13.46
N GLU A 18 -10.02 2.17 -13.25
CA GLU A 18 -11.25 2.93 -13.50
C GLU A 18 -11.59 3.85 -12.31
N ARG A 19 -12.30 4.94 -12.57
CA ARG A 19 -12.88 5.76 -11.51
C ARG A 19 -13.83 4.92 -10.66
N GLY A 20 -13.65 4.95 -9.35
CA GLY A 20 -14.36 4.07 -8.44
C GLY A 20 -13.86 2.62 -8.46
N ALA A 21 -12.66 2.34 -8.95
CA ALA A 21 -11.98 1.09 -8.63
C ALA A 21 -11.60 1.05 -7.14
N LYS A 22 -11.67 -0.15 -6.55
CA LYS A 22 -11.00 -0.42 -5.28
C LYS A 22 -9.56 -0.83 -5.59
N ILE A 23 -8.61 -0.24 -4.88
CA ILE A 23 -7.20 -0.53 -5.02
C ILE A 23 -6.74 -1.13 -3.70
N THR A 24 -6.26 -2.37 -3.74
CA THR A 24 -5.70 -3.06 -2.57
C THR A 24 -4.20 -3.23 -2.78
N ILE A 25 -3.39 -2.80 -1.82
CA ILE A 25 -1.95 -3.04 -1.84
C ILE A 25 -1.58 -4.01 -0.73
N GLU A 26 -1.03 -5.17 -1.10
CA GLU A 26 -0.63 -6.23 -0.17
C GLU A 26 0.89 -6.31 -0.05
N LEU A 27 1.38 -6.00 1.15
CA LEU A 27 2.80 -6.01 1.44
C LEU A 27 3.12 -6.94 2.60
N LYS A 28 4.01 -7.91 2.38
CA LYS A 28 4.69 -8.66 3.44
C LYS A 28 5.18 -7.73 4.56
N GLU A 29 4.81 -8.07 5.79
CA GLU A 29 5.18 -7.35 7.00
C GLU A 29 5.49 -8.33 8.14
N ASN A 30 6.61 -8.13 8.84
CA ASN A 30 6.92 -8.90 10.03
C ASN A 30 6.92 -8.01 11.28
N PRO A 31 5.80 -7.95 12.04
CA PRO A 31 5.67 -7.03 13.16
C PRO A 31 6.64 -7.34 14.32
N THR A 32 7.22 -8.54 14.40
CA THR A 32 8.20 -8.89 15.46
C THR A 32 9.52 -8.11 15.33
N THR A 33 9.77 -7.49 14.17
CA THR A 33 10.98 -6.69 13.91
C THR A 33 10.83 -5.21 14.31
N GLY A 34 9.61 -4.79 14.63
CA GLY A 34 9.23 -3.40 14.88
C GLY A 34 8.99 -2.57 13.61
N TYR A 35 9.28 -3.11 12.43
CA TYR A 35 9.04 -2.47 11.14
C TYR A 35 7.59 -2.64 10.69
N ARG A 36 6.96 -1.54 10.27
CA ARG A 36 5.59 -1.51 9.77
C ARG A 36 5.51 -0.68 8.51
N TRP A 37 4.67 -1.11 7.57
CA TRP A 37 4.27 -0.27 6.45
C TRP A 37 3.32 0.82 6.91
N THR A 38 3.48 2.02 6.36
CA THR A 38 2.58 3.16 6.53
C THR A 38 2.48 3.94 5.22
N ILE A 39 1.45 4.77 5.07
CA ILE A 39 1.37 5.73 3.97
C ILE A 39 2.48 6.77 4.15
N GLY A 40 3.32 6.94 3.13
CA GLY A 40 4.32 7.99 3.05
C GLY A 40 3.81 9.22 2.32
N SER A 41 3.18 9.04 1.16
CA SER A 41 2.56 10.13 0.39
C SER A 41 1.37 9.62 -0.42
N ILE A 42 0.33 10.44 -0.51
CA ILE A 42 -0.88 10.18 -1.28
C ILE A 42 -1.50 11.52 -1.72
N ASP A 43 -2.10 11.54 -2.91
CA ASP A 43 -2.97 12.63 -3.34
C ASP A 43 -4.42 12.33 -2.95
N GLU A 44 -4.90 12.95 -1.88
CA GLU A 44 -6.26 12.73 -1.37
C GLU A 44 -7.36 13.32 -2.27
N ALA A 45 -7.00 14.16 -3.25
CA ALA A 45 -7.97 14.63 -4.26
C ALA A 45 -8.34 13.49 -5.22
N LEU A 46 -7.37 12.63 -5.57
CA LEU A 46 -7.52 11.54 -6.54
C LEU A 46 -7.78 10.17 -5.89
N LEU A 47 -7.26 9.93 -4.67
CA LEU A 47 -7.44 8.69 -3.93
C LEU A 47 -8.08 8.92 -2.57
N ALA A 48 -8.99 8.05 -2.15
CA ALA A 48 -9.47 7.99 -0.77
C ALA A 48 -8.82 6.80 -0.07
N THR A 49 -8.25 7.02 1.12
CA THR A 49 -7.84 5.92 2.00
C THR A 49 -9.06 5.36 2.71
N GLU A 50 -9.36 4.08 2.49
CA GLU A 50 -10.47 3.36 3.14
C GLU A 50 -10.01 2.60 4.40
N GLY A 51 -8.69 2.44 4.59
CA GLY A 51 -8.08 1.89 5.81
C GLY A 51 -6.89 0.98 5.52
N ASP A 52 -6.39 0.32 6.56
CA ASP A 52 -5.42 -0.77 6.46
C ASP A 52 -5.77 -1.91 7.42
N GLU A 53 -5.29 -3.11 7.12
CA GLU A 53 -5.33 -4.24 8.04
C GLU A 53 -4.02 -5.02 8.02
N PHE A 54 -3.72 -5.70 9.13
CA PHE A 54 -2.64 -6.67 9.19
C PHE A 54 -3.20 -8.09 9.25
N LEU A 55 -2.87 -8.89 8.24
CA LEU A 55 -3.17 -10.31 8.18
C LEU A 55 -2.01 -11.11 8.76
N PRO A 56 -2.21 -11.85 9.87
CA PRO A 56 -1.18 -12.73 10.40
C PRO A 56 -0.86 -13.87 9.42
N PRO A 57 0.31 -14.51 9.54
CA PRO A 57 0.66 -15.67 8.70
C PRO A 57 -0.38 -16.79 8.85
N GLY A 58 -0.70 -17.45 7.74
CA GLY A 58 -1.66 -18.58 7.72
C GLY A 58 -1.25 -19.75 8.62
N GLN A 59 0.05 -19.92 8.86
CA GLN A 59 0.59 -20.83 9.86
C GLN A 59 1.24 -20.03 10.99
N LYS A 60 0.77 -20.25 12.23
CA LYS A 60 1.29 -19.61 13.44
C LYS A 60 2.62 -20.24 13.86
N SER A 61 3.69 -19.91 13.14
CA SER A 61 5.07 -20.22 13.54
C SER A 61 5.72 -18.98 14.18
N PRO A 62 6.48 -19.11 15.28
CA PRO A 62 7.21 -17.98 15.86
C PRO A 62 8.09 -17.28 14.82
N GLY A 63 7.94 -15.96 14.68
CA GLY A 63 8.70 -15.16 13.71
C GLY A 63 8.19 -15.17 12.27
N ALA A 64 7.11 -15.90 11.96
CA ALA A 64 6.49 -15.84 10.64
C ALA A 64 5.88 -14.44 10.39
N GLY A 65 6.29 -13.81 9.28
CA GLY A 65 5.71 -12.54 8.83
C GLY A 65 4.33 -12.72 8.24
N GLY A 66 3.46 -11.73 8.44
CA GLY A 66 2.15 -11.64 7.82
C GLY A 66 2.15 -10.71 6.60
N GLN A 67 0.99 -10.14 6.31
CA GLN A 67 0.80 -9.17 5.23
C GLN A 67 0.04 -7.95 5.76
N ARG A 68 0.52 -6.75 5.46
CA ARG A 68 -0.22 -5.51 5.59
C ARG A 68 -1.01 -5.29 4.29
N ARG A 69 -2.30 -4.99 4.41
CA ARG A 69 -3.14 -4.57 3.28
C ARG A 69 -3.56 -3.13 3.47
N PHE A 70 -3.42 -2.32 2.43
CA PHE A 70 -3.97 -0.97 2.38
C PHE A 70 -5.12 -0.93 1.38
N PHE A 71 -6.19 -0.24 1.73
CA PHE A 71 -7.39 -0.11 0.91
C PHE A 71 -7.55 1.33 0.47
N PHE A 72 -7.66 1.53 -0.85
CA PHE A 72 -7.89 2.83 -1.45
C PHE A 72 -9.04 2.78 -2.45
N ARG A 73 -9.60 3.97 -2.71
CA ARG A 73 -10.65 4.19 -3.69
C ARG A 73 -10.23 5.26 -4.69
N ALA A 74 -10.29 4.95 -5.99
CA ALA A 74 -10.08 5.94 -7.04
C ALA A 74 -11.27 6.92 -7.08
N LYS A 75 -11.05 8.19 -6.74
CA LYS A 75 -12.12 9.21 -6.58
C LYS A 75 -12.40 9.97 -7.87
N ALA A 76 -11.35 10.37 -8.57
CA ALA A 76 -11.44 11.28 -9.71
C ALA A 76 -10.40 10.91 -10.77
N GLU A 77 -10.69 11.29 -12.01
CA GLU A 77 -9.81 11.08 -13.15
C GLU A 77 -8.52 11.88 -13.00
N GLY A 78 -7.41 11.31 -13.43
CA GLY A 78 -6.10 11.95 -13.32
C GLY A 78 -4.95 10.95 -13.18
N SER A 79 -3.77 11.48 -12.89
CA SER A 79 -2.58 10.68 -12.64
C SER A 79 -2.02 11.05 -11.28
N THR A 80 -1.77 10.05 -10.42
CA THR A 80 -1.21 10.26 -9.09
C THR A 80 -0.13 9.24 -8.76
N ALA A 81 0.73 9.56 -7.79
CA ALA A 81 1.70 8.64 -7.23
C ALA A 81 1.32 8.34 -5.78
N LEU A 82 1.28 7.05 -5.45
CA LEU A 82 1.10 6.55 -4.11
C LEU A 82 2.43 6.00 -3.59
N SER A 83 2.84 6.42 -2.39
CA SER A 83 4.05 5.94 -1.73
C SER A 83 3.71 5.37 -0.36
N LEU A 84 4.18 4.15 -0.10
CA LEU A 84 4.15 3.49 1.20
C LEU A 84 5.58 3.29 1.68
N VAL A 85 5.82 3.45 2.97
CA VAL A 85 7.16 3.34 3.57
C VAL A 85 7.16 2.32 4.70
N ASN A 86 8.20 1.51 4.77
CA ASN A 86 8.40 0.52 5.82
C ASN A 86 9.44 1.00 6.81
N LYS A 87 9.01 1.32 8.03
CA LYS A 87 9.87 1.91 9.07
C LYS A 87 9.37 1.54 10.46
N ARG A 88 10.18 1.77 11.49
CA ARG A 88 9.69 1.76 12.88
C ARG A 88 8.90 3.03 13.18
N ALA A 89 7.99 2.95 14.14
CA ALA A 89 7.09 4.06 14.47
C ALA A 89 7.84 5.35 14.90
N TRP A 90 9.03 5.21 15.50
CA TRP A 90 9.87 6.33 15.92
C TRP A 90 10.88 6.80 14.85
N GLU A 91 10.97 6.10 13.71
CA GLU A 91 11.90 6.45 12.65
C GLU A 91 11.29 7.49 11.70
N ARG A 92 12.16 8.36 11.18
CA ARG A 92 11.81 9.28 10.10
C ARG A 92 11.75 8.51 8.77
N ASP A 93 11.03 9.05 7.79
CA ASP A 93 10.83 8.38 6.50
C ASP A 93 12.14 8.20 5.72
N ASP A 94 13.12 9.09 5.89
CA ASP A 94 14.47 8.95 5.31
C ASP A 94 15.27 7.76 5.86
N LYS A 95 14.76 7.11 6.91
CA LYS A 95 15.29 5.89 7.52
C LYS A 95 14.46 4.65 7.19
N ALA A 96 13.46 4.75 6.32
CA ALA A 96 12.67 3.61 5.90
C ALA A 96 13.57 2.52 5.29
N VAL A 97 13.37 1.28 5.72
CA VAL A 97 14.12 0.11 5.23
C VAL A 97 13.60 -0.38 3.89
N SER A 98 12.39 0.04 3.50
CA SER A 98 11.79 -0.25 2.20
C SER A 98 10.75 0.80 1.84
N THR A 99 10.54 1.00 0.55
CA THR A 99 9.48 1.84 0.00
C THR A 99 8.73 1.07 -1.10
N PHE A 100 7.43 1.31 -1.21
CA PHE A 100 6.59 0.83 -2.29
C PHE A 100 5.99 2.04 -2.97
N ASN A 101 6.16 2.15 -4.29
CA ASN A 101 5.65 3.27 -5.08
C ASN A 101 4.79 2.73 -6.22
N LEU A 102 3.67 3.38 -6.49
CA LEU A 102 2.77 3.02 -7.59
C LEU A 102 2.28 4.29 -8.26
N THR A 103 2.47 4.40 -9.57
CA THR A 103 1.86 5.46 -10.37
C THR A 103 0.52 4.96 -10.87
N ILE A 104 -0.54 5.67 -10.55
CA ILE A 104 -1.92 5.28 -10.83
C ILE A 104 -2.53 6.28 -11.80
N HIS A 105 -2.93 5.81 -12.97
CA HIS A 105 -3.70 6.53 -13.95
C HIS A 105 -5.18 6.15 -13.80
N ILE A 106 -5.99 7.10 -13.35
CA ILE A 106 -7.43 6.91 -13.13
C ILE A 106 -8.17 7.36 -14.38
N ALA A 107 -8.73 6.41 -15.10
CA ALA A 107 -9.57 6.63 -16.27
C ALA A 107 -11.03 6.88 -15.87
N SER A 108 -11.78 7.52 -16.77
CA SER A 108 -13.20 7.88 -16.61
C SER A 108 -14.13 6.68 -16.57
#